data_AF-A0A495ITR3-F1
#
_entry.id   AF-A0A495ITR3-F1
#
_cell.length_a   1.000
_cell.length_b   1.000
_cell.length_c   1.000
_cell.angle_alpha   90.00
_cell.angle_beta   90.00
_cell.angle_gamma   90.00
#
_symmetry.space_group_name_H-M   'P 1'
#
loop_
_entity.id
_entity.type
_entity.pdbx_description
1 polymer ?
#
loop_
_entity_poly.entity_id
_entity_poly.type
_entity_poly.pdbx_seq_one_letter_code
_entity_poly.pdbx_strand_id
1 'polypeptide(L)'
;MRGFHQTMSSTTEIDLRLKPVFQLSDEELQERLKPTYEAMKQDAFSKGSYITYYDASVCPTKSHAVHEYSDRKELMWMDNNYQEHFIKTL
;
A
#
# COMPACT_ATOMS: atom_id res chain seq x y z
N MET A 1 43.66 -27.75 -15.00
CA MET A 1 42.47 -27.70 -14.12
C MET A 1 42.19 -26.23 -13.79
N ARG A 2 41.16 -25.62 -14.38
CA ARG A 2 40.76 -24.23 -14.10
C ARG A 2 39.70 -24.27 -13.01
N GLY A 3 40.05 -23.84 -11.80
CA GLY A 3 39.10 -23.64 -10.72
C GLY A 3 38.24 -22.42 -11.00
N PHE A 4 36.94 -22.63 -11.18
CA PHE A 4 35.97 -21.54 -11.21
C PHE A 4 35.75 -21.11 -9.75
N HIS A 5 36.23 -19.92 -9.41
CA HIS A 5 35.83 -19.25 -8.17
C HIS A 5 34.34 -18.90 -8.29
N GLN A 6 33.48 -19.65 -7.62
CA GLN A 6 32.11 -19.24 -7.38
C GLN A 6 32.14 -18.14 -6.31
N THR A 7 32.01 -16.89 -6.73
CA THR A 7 31.65 -15.80 -5.83
C THR A 7 30.21 -16.03 -5.39
N MET A 8 30.01 -16.67 -4.24
CA MET A 8 28.73 -16.58 -3.52
C MET A 8 28.56 -15.12 -3.10
N SER A 9 27.79 -14.37 -3.88
CA SER A 9 27.17 -13.14 -3.37
C SER A 9 26.08 -13.59 -2.40
N SER A 10 26.46 -13.76 -1.12
CA SER A 10 25.49 -13.90 -0.03
C SER A 10 24.93 -12.52 0.23
N THR A 11 23.98 -12.09 -0.59
CA THR A 11 23.04 -11.04 -0.20
C THR A 11 22.14 -11.68 0.84
N THR A 12 22.53 -11.58 2.12
CA THR A 12 21.61 -11.85 3.21
C THR A 12 20.54 -10.78 3.09
N GLU A 13 19.42 -11.10 2.43
CA GLU A 13 18.23 -10.24 2.48
C GLU A 13 17.93 -10.02 3.96
N ILE A 14 18.06 -8.77 4.40
CA ILE A 14 17.77 -8.41 5.78
C ILE A 14 16.26 -8.61 5.94
N ASP A 15 15.85 -9.58 6.77
CA ASP A 15 14.43 -9.72 7.10
C ASP A 15 13.99 -8.47 7.86
N LEU A 16 13.28 -7.58 7.15
CA LEU A 16 12.79 -6.30 7.66
C LEU A 16 11.86 -6.46 8.87
N ARG A 17 11.32 -7.67 9.10
CA ARG A 17 10.52 -7.99 10.30
C ARG A 17 11.35 -7.97 11.58
N LEU A 18 12.65 -8.25 11.49
CA LEU A 18 13.57 -8.31 12.62
C LEU A 18 14.11 -6.93 13.02
N LYS A 19 14.01 -5.94 12.12
CA LYS A 19 14.44 -4.56 12.39
C LYS A 19 13.34 -3.80 13.16
N PRO A 20 13.68 -3.02 14.21
CA PRO A 20 12.71 -2.19 14.92
C PRO A 20 12.05 -1.18 13.98
N VAL A 21 10.74 -0.96 14.13
CA VAL A 21 9.95 -0.11 13.23
C VAL A 21 10.51 1.31 13.12
N PHE A 22 10.93 1.90 14.25
CA PHE A 22 11.51 3.25 14.29
C PHE A 22 12.92 3.37 13.68
N GLN A 23 13.51 2.26 13.24
CA GLN A 23 14.81 2.24 12.57
C GLN A 23 14.68 1.98 11.06
N LEU A 24 13.47 1.69 10.56
CA LEU A 24 13.21 1.48 9.14
C LEU A 24 13.24 2.83 8.41
N SER A 25 13.78 2.84 7.18
CA SER A 25 13.47 3.91 6.23
C SER A 25 12.01 3.81 5.78
N ASP A 26 11.51 4.85 5.13
CA ASP A 26 10.14 4.84 4.59
C ASP A 26 9.96 3.72 3.56
N GLU A 27 10.96 3.46 2.71
CA GLU A 27 10.94 2.38 1.72
C GLU A 27 10.96 1.00 2.38
N GLU A 28 11.80 0.79 3.39
CA GLU A 28 11.83 -0.47 4.14
C GLU A 28 10.52 -0.72 4.90
N LEU A 29 9.93 0.34 5.46
CA LEU A 29 8.62 0.26 6.11
C LEU A 29 7.53 -0.11 5.11
N GLN A 30 7.53 0.52 3.92
CA GLN A 30 6.60 0.19 2.84
C GLN A 30 6.73 -1.28 2.41
N GLU A 31 7.95 -1.76 2.13
CA GLU A 31 8.17 -3.16 1.73
C GLU A 31 7.78 -4.14 2.83
N ARG A 32 8.02 -3.80 4.10
CA ARG A 32 7.56 -4.61 5.24
C ARG A 32 6.04 -4.68 5.34
N LEU A 33 5.34 -3.58 5.06
CA LEU A 33 3.88 -3.49 5.20
C LEU A 33 3.12 -4.01 3.97
N LYS A 34 3.75 -4.03 2.80
CA LYS A 34 3.16 -4.45 1.53
C LYS A 34 2.44 -5.80 1.59
N PRO A 35 2.99 -6.87 2.18
CA PRO A 35 2.26 -8.15 2.27
C PRO A 35 0.96 -8.04 3.08
N THR A 36 0.97 -7.27 4.18
CA THR A 36 -0.21 -7.04 5.02
C THR A 36 -1.26 -6.23 4.25
N TYR A 37 -0.82 -5.17 3.56
CA TYR A 37 -1.70 -4.34 2.73
C TYR A 37 -2.38 -5.18 1.64
N GLU A 38 -1.62 -5.98 0.89
CA GLU A 38 -2.16 -6.85 -0.16
C GLU A 38 -3.14 -7.89 0.40
N ALA A 39 -2.85 -8.48 1.56
CA ALA A 39 -3.76 -9.42 2.21
C ALA A 39 -5.09 -8.75 2.63
N MET A 40 -5.02 -7.55 3.23
CA MET A 40 -6.21 -6.78 3.61
C MET A 40 -7.04 -6.37 2.38
N LYS A 41 -6.37 -5.97 1.30
CA LYS A 41 -6.99 -5.64 0.02
C LYS A 41 -7.71 -6.82 -0.59
N GLN A 42 -7.06 -7.97 -0.67
CA GLN A 42 -7.67 -9.20 -1.17
C GLN A 42 -8.90 -9.60 -0.33
N ASP A 43 -8.81 -9.54 0.99
CA ASP A 43 -9.93 -9.85 1.89
C ASP A 43 -11.11 -8.89 1.69
N ALA A 44 -10.86 -7.57 1.67
CA ALA A 44 -11.88 -6.56 1.43
C ALA A 44 -12.61 -6.80 0.09
N PHE A 45 -11.85 -7.05 -0.97
CA PHE A 45 -12.40 -7.26 -2.32
C PHE A 45 -13.19 -8.56 -2.43
N SER A 46 -12.72 -9.64 -1.79
CA SER A 46 -13.45 -10.92 -1.76
C SER A 46 -14.83 -10.81 -1.12
N LYS A 47 -15.04 -9.80 -0.25
CA LYS A 47 -16.30 -9.51 0.43
C LYS A 47 -17.15 -8.45 -0.30
N GLY A 48 -16.72 -8.00 -1.48
CA GLY A 48 -17.37 -6.91 -2.22
C GLY A 48 -17.22 -5.53 -1.57
N SER A 49 -16.26 -5.38 -0.65
CA SER A 49 -15.94 -4.10 -0.01
C SER A 49 -14.87 -3.34 -0.80
N TYR A 50 -14.59 -2.12 -0.36
CA TYR A 50 -13.51 -1.25 -0.86
C TYR A 50 -12.50 -0.92 0.24
N ILE A 51 -11.36 -0.35 -0.16
CA ILE A 51 -10.42 0.33 0.73
C ILE A 51 -10.53 1.83 0.51
N THR A 52 -10.55 2.60 1.60
CA THR A 52 -10.49 4.06 1.58
C THR A 52 -9.10 4.54 1.94
N TYR A 53 -8.49 5.39 1.11
CA TYR A 53 -7.19 6.01 1.41
C TYR A 53 -7.04 7.39 0.77
N TYR A 54 -6.10 8.19 1.28
CA TYR A 54 -5.74 9.48 0.71
C TYR A 54 -4.59 9.33 -0.29
N ASP A 55 -4.74 9.91 -1.49
CA ASP A 55 -3.69 9.95 -2.51
C ASP A 55 -3.56 11.39 -3.03
N ALA A 56 -2.42 12.02 -2.76
CA ALA A 56 -2.15 13.41 -3.10
C ALA A 56 -2.12 13.69 -4.62
N SER A 57 -1.97 12.66 -5.45
CA SER A 57 -1.98 12.81 -6.92
C SER A 57 -3.39 13.01 -7.49
N VAL A 58 -4.42 12.55 -6.76
CA VAL A 58 -5.82 12.61 -7.21
C VAL A 58 -6.74 13.38 -6.26
N CYS A 59 -6.39 13.47 -4.97
CA CYS A 59 -7.18 14.17 -3.96
C CYS A 59 -6.85 15.67 -3.95
N PRO A 60 -7.80 16.56 -4.31
CA PRO A 60 -7.55 17.99 -4.33
C PRO A 60 -7.36 18.59 -2.93
N THR A 61 -7.99 17.99 -1.92
CA THR A 61 -7.93 18.43 -0.52
C THR A 61 -7.93 17.23 0.42
N LYS A 62 -7.63 17.48 1.70
CA LYS A 62 -7.69 16.46 2.77
C LYS A 62 -9.11 15.96 3.09
N SER A 63 -10.14 16.60 2.55
CA SER A 63 -11.53 16.13 2.66
C SER A 63 -11.89 15.13 1.57
N HIS A 64 -10.95 14.76 0.70
CA HIS A 64 -11.17 13.76 -0.33
C HIS A 64 -10.47 12.45 0.03
N ALA A 65 -11.01 11.36 -0.49
CA ALA A 65 -10.40 10.04 -0.39
C ALA A 65 -10.68 9.25 -1.67
N VAL A 66 -9.84 8.26 -1.92
CA VAL A 66 -10.05 7.26 -2.97
C VAL A 66 -10.74 6.06 -2.34
N HIS A 67 -11.86 5.64 -2.91
CA HIS A 67 -12.42 4.31 -2.70
C HIS A 67 -11.89 3.40 -3.80
N GLU A 68 -11.06 2.43 -3.43
CA GLU A 68 -10.57 1.40 -4.34
C GLU A 68 -11.39 0.13 -4.16
N TYR A 69 -12.11 -0.24 -5.22
CA TYR A 69 -12.81 -1.51 -5.37
C TYR A 69 -11.93 -2.50 -6.13
N SER A 70 -12.42 -3.74 -6.27
CA SER A 70 -11.72 -4.77 -7.04
C SER A 70 -11.62 -4.48 -8.55
N ASP A 71 -12.55 -3.68 -9.08
CA ASP A 71 -12.70 -3.43 -10.51
C ASP A 71 -12.49 -1.95 -10.90
N ARG A 72 -12.55 -1.02 -9.95
CA ARG A 72 -12.49 0.42 -10.21
C ARG A 72 -12.01 1.22 -9.01
N LYS A 73 -11.72 2.50 -9.26
CA LYS A 73 -11.42 3.50 -8.22
C LYS A 73 -12.38 4.66 -8.33
N GLU A 74 -12.79 5.20 -7.20
CA GLU A 74 -13.71 6.34 -7.13
C GLU A 74 -13.09 7.42 -6.25
N LEU A 75 -13.20 8.68 -6.68
CA LEU A 75 -12.89 9.84 -5.85
C LEU A 75 -14.14 10.23 -5.07
N MET A 76 -13.99 10.30 -3.75
CA MET A 76 -15.02 10.66 -2.80
C MET A 76 -14.65 11.98 -2.12
N TRP A 77 -15.66 12.72 -1.70
CA TRP A 77 -15.53 13.91 -0.86
C TRP A 77 -16.33 13.72 0.42
N MET A 78 -15.76 14.08 1.56
CA MET A 78 -16.43 14.09 2.85
C MET A 78 -16.82 15.51 3.24
N ASP A 79 -18.10 15.74 3.48
CA ASP A 79 -18.61 17.04 3.91
C ASP A 79 -18.41 17.29 5.42
N ASN A 80 -18.85 18.46 5.89
CA ASN A 80 -18.72 18.85 7.30
C ASN A 80 -19.61 18.05 8.26
N ASN A 81 -20.55 17.25 7.73
CA ASN A 81 -21.39 16.35 8.49
C ASN A 81 -20.87 14.90 8.47
N TYR A 82 -19.65 14.68 7.96
CA TYR A 82 -19.05 13.37 7.76
C TYR A 82 -19.82 12.47 6.79
N GLN A 83 -20.59 13.06 5.86
CA GLN A 83 -21.22 12.31 4.78
C GLN A 83 -20.31 12.22 3.58
N GLU A 84 -20.24 11.03 2.99
CA GLU A 84 -19.46 10.74 1.80
C GLU A 84 -20.27 11.04 0.54
N HIS A 85 -19.63 11.73 -0.40
CA HIS A 85 -20.20 12.14 -1.69
C HIS A 85 -19.32 11.61 -2.82
N PHE A 86 -19.91 10.87 -3.74
CA PHE A 86 -19.23 10.43 -4.96
C PHE A 86 -18.96 11.63 -5.87
N ILE A 87 -17.72 11.77 -6.34
CA ILE A 87 -17.31 12.81 -7.28
C ILE A 87 -17.18 12.25 -8.69
N LYS A 88 -16.33 11.22 -8.88
CA LYS A 88 -16.08 10.59 -10.18
C LYS A 88 -15.33 9.26 -10.04
N THR A 89 -15.39 8.43 -11.08
CA THR A 89 -14.45 7.30 -11.27
C THR A 89 -13.08 7.84 -11.71
N LEU A 90 -12.01 7.22 -11.22
CA LEU A 90 -10.61 7.56 -11.52
C LEU A 90 -10.02 6.67 -12.62
#